data_AF-A0A7K2VSY2-F1
#
_entry.id   AF-A0A7K2VSY2-F1
#
_cell.length_a   1.000
_cell.length_b   1.000
_cell.length_c   1.000
_cell.angle_alpha   90.00
_cell.angle_beta   90.00
_cell.angle_gamma   90.00
#
_symmetry.space_group_name_H-M   'P 1'
#
loop_
_entity.id
_entity.type
_entity.pdbx_description
1 polymer ?
#
loop_
_entity_poly.entity_id
_entity_poly.type
_entity_poly.pdbx_seq_one_letter_code
_entity_poly.pdbx_strand_id
1 'polypeptide(L)'
;MTTIDLDARSRVALLLATGTTSDKAGETVGVSGRTVRRWREDPAFEAQVQDARRTILAEAVAALGAAARDAVAALHAALSETNPSIRIRAAATIISALPGLAEHAELNDRLARLEAALTPDSDGRTVA
;
A
#
# COMPACT_ATOMS: atom_id res chain seq x y z
N MET A 1 -24.96 -10.81 -9.02
CA MET A 1 -24.00 -10.64 -7.89
C MET A 1 -23.52 -12.00 -7.47
N THR A 2 -22.48 -12.51 -8.13
CA THR A 2 -21.90 -13.82 -7.83
C THR A 2 -21.26 -13.75 -6.44
N THR A 3 -21.93 -14.30 -5.44
CA THR A 3 -21.35 -14.55 -4.12
C THR A 3 -20.21 -15.53 -4.34
N ILE A 4 -18.97 -15.04 -4.34
CA ILE A 4 -17.80 -15.89 -4.30
C ILE A 4 -17.86 -16.61 -2.96
N ASP A 5 -18.33 -17.86 -2.97
CA ASP A 5 -18.30 -18.73 -1.80
C ASP A 5 -16.85 -19.14 -1.54
N LEU A 6 -16.16 -18.32 -0.76
CA LEU A 6 -14.80 -18.59 -0.32
C LEU A 6 -14.84 -19.68 0.74
N ASP A 7 -14.00 -20.70 0.59
CA ASP A 7 -13.86 -21.73 1.59
C ASP A 7 -13.46 -21.15 2.96
N ALA A 8 -13.75 -21.89 4.03
CA ALA A 8 -13.50 -21.46 5.40
C ALA A 8 -12.05 -20.98 5.59
N ARG A 9 -11.09 -21.65 4.95
CA ARG A 9 -9.68 -21.32 5.03
C ARG A 9 -9.40 -19.94 4.41
N SER A 10 -9.85 -19.69 3.18
CA SER A 10 -9.66 -18.39 2.52
C SER A 10 -10.35 -17.23 3.25
N ARG A 11 -11.54 -17.46 3.82
CA ARG A 11 -12.22 -16.46 4.66
C ARG A 11 -11.41 -16.08 5.90
N VAL A 12 -10.83 -17.07 6.59
CA VAL A 12 -9.93 -16.80 7.72
C VAL A 12 -8.68 -16.05 7.26
N ALA A 13 -8.12 -16.38 6.09
CA ALA A 13 -6.95 -15.68 5.57
C ALA A 13 -7.22 -14.17 5.38
N LEU A 14 -8.37 -13.81 4.81
CA LEU A 14 -8.81 -12.42 4.66
C LEU A 14 -8.99 -11.71 6.02
N LEU A 15 -9.65 -12.37 6.98
CA LEU A 15 -9.84 -11.80 8.32
C LEU A 15 -8.51 -11.54 9.04
N LEU A 16 -7.54 -12.46 8.92
CA LEU A 16 -6.19 -12.27 9.45
C LEU A 16 -5.43 -11.16 8.73
N ALA A 17 -5.67 -10.99 7.43
CA ALA A 17 -5.05 -9.93 6.64
C ALA A 17 -5.55 -8.54 7.07
N THR A 18 -6.81 -8.40 7.48
CA THR A 18 -7.37 -7.17 8.05
C THR A 18 -7.04 -6.96 9.54
N GLY A 19 -6.16 -7.77 10.14
CA GLY A 19 -5.71 -7.62 11.53
C GLY A 19 -6.57 -8.32 12.59
N THR A 20 -7.50 -9.19 12.20
CA THR A 20 -8.29 -9.99 13.16
C THR A 20 -7.41 -11.03 13.85
N THR A 21 -7.66 -11.33 15.12
CA THR A 21 -6.95 -12.40 15.85
C THR A 21 -7.36 -13.79 15.36
N SER A 22 -6.51 -14.80 15.56
CA SER A 22 -6.81 -16.19 15.17
C SER A 22 -8.06 -16.76 15.86
N ASP A 23 -8.33 -16.37 17.11
CA ASP A 23 -9.53 -16.80 17.84
C ASP A 23 -10.80 -16.20 17.23
N LYS A 24 -10.82 -14.88 17.01
CA LYS A 24 -11.98 -14.18 16.44
C LYS A 24 -12.22 -14.55 14.97
N ALA A 25 -11.15 -14.74 14.19
CA ALA A 25 -11.25 -15.18 12.81
C ALA A 25 -11.82 -16.60 12.72
N GLY A 26 -11.41 -17.49 13.63
CA GLY A 26 -11.96 -18.83 13.73
C GLY A 26 -13.45 -18.82 14.08
N GLU A 27 -13.83 -18.07 15.13
CA GLU A 27 -15.22 -17.90 15.56
C GLU A 27 -16.12 -17.40 14.41
N THR A 28 -15.66 -16.40 13.66
CA THR A 28 -16.39 -15.80 12.52
C THR A 28 -16.67 -16.80 11.39
N VAL A 29 -15.86 -17.87 11.29
CA VAL A 29 -15.94 -18.87 10.22
C VAL A 29 -16.44 -20.23 10.74
N GLY A 30 -16.62 -20.39 12.06
CA GLY A 30 -17.09 -21.64 12.66
C GLY A 30 -15.99 -22.67 12.93
N VAL A 31 -14.73 -22.24 13.08
CA VAL A 31 -13.59 -23.10 13.43
C VAL A 31 -12.90 -22.63 14.71
N SER A 32 -12.23 -23.53 15.43
CA SER A 32 -11.51 -23.12 16.65
C SER A 32 -10.30 -22.25 16.33
N GLY A 33 -9.96 -21.30 17.20
CA GLY A 33 -8.72 -20.52 17.06
C GLY A 33 -7.44 -21.37 17.11
N ARG A 34 -7.48 -22.57 17.71
CA ARG A 34 -6.39 -23.56 17.62
C ARG A 34 -6.21 -24.08 16.20
N THR A 35 -7.32 -24.36 15.50
CA THR A 35 -7.32 -24.74 14.08
C THR A 35 -6.70 -23.65 13.22
N VAL A 36 -7.05 -22.39 13.46
CA VAL A 36 -6.48 -21.25 12.74
C VAL A 36 -4.98 -21.10 12.99
N ARG A 37 -4.52 -21.22 14.24
CA ARG A 37 -3.09 -21.21 14.57
C ARG A 37 -2.32 -22.32 13.84
N ARG A 38 -2.88 -23.55 13.80
CA ARG A 38 -2.32 -24.66 13.02
C ARG A 38 -2.26 -24.36 11.52
N TRP A 39 -3.27 -23.69 10.96
CA TRP A 39 -3.20 -23.28 9.54
C TRP A 39 -2.08 -22.28 9.28
N ARG A 40 -1.78 -21.39 10.23
CA ARG A 40 -0.66 -20.43 10.09
C ARG A 40 0.73 -21.08 10.12
N GLU A 41 0.83 -22.32 10.58
CA GLU A 41 2.06 -23.11 10.49
C GLU A 41 2.28 -23.66 9.07
N ASP A 42 1.24 -23.69 8.22
CA ASP A 42 1.36 -24.06 6.81
C ASP A 42 1.87 -22.86 5.98
N PRO A 43 3.05 -22.96 5.34
CA PRO A 43 3.61 -21.89 4.52
C PRO A 43 2.67 -21.41 3.39
N ALA A 44 1.88 -22.30 2.80
CA ALA A 44 0.96 -21.93 1.73
C ALA A 44 -0.16 -21.02 2.23
N PHE A 45 -0.64 -21.26 3.46
CA PHE A 45 -1.67 -20.43 4.08
C PHE A 45 -1.15 -19.10 4.55
N GLU A 46 0.03 -19.07 5.18
CA GLU A 46 0.63 -17.79 5.57
C GLU A 46 0.96 -16.96 4.31
N ALA A 47 1.43 -17.58 3.22
CA ALA A 47 1.60 -16.88 1.94
C ALA A 47 0.28 -16.26 1.43
N GLN A 48 -0.84 -16.96 1.54
CA GLN A 48 -2.17 -16.43 1.19
C GLN A 48 -2.56 -15.22 2.07
N VAL A 49 -2.31 -15.28 3.38
CA VAL A 49 -2.55 -14.15 4.29
C VAL A 49 -1.69 -12.94 3.91
N GLN A 50 -0.41 -13.17 3.62
CA GLN A 50 0.50 -12.10 3.23
C GLN A 50 0.12 -11.50 1.88
N ASP A 51 -0.35 -12.31 0.93
CA ASP A 51 -0.83 -11.82 -0.36
C ASP A 51 -2.06 -10.92 -0.20
N ALA A 52 -3.06 -11.38 0.58
CA ALA A 52 -4.21 -10.56 0.92
C ALA A 52 -3.82 -9.25 1.62
N ARG A 53 -2.83 -9.26 2.52
CA ARG A 53 -2.30 -8.04 3.14
C ARG A 53 -1.70 -7.08 2.13
N ARG A 54 -0.92 -7.61 1.17
CA ARG A 54 -0.33 -6.79 0.09
C ARG A 54 -1.42 -6.14 -0.75
N THR A 55 -2.47 -6.88 -1.10
CA THR A 55 -3.62 -6.34 -1.84
C THR A 55 -4.31 -5.22 -1.07
N ILE A 56 -4.66 -5.45 0.21
CA ILE A 56 -5.30 -4.44 1.06
C ILE A 56 -4.42 -3.19 1.18
N LEU A 57 -3.11 -3.36 1.39
CA LEU A 57 -2.18 -2.24 1.47
C LEU A 57 -2.10 -1.48 0.14
N ALA A 58 -2.02 -2.18 -0.99
CA ALA A 58 -1.98 -1.55 -2.31
C ALA A 58 -3.25 -0.72 -2.58
N GLU A 59 -4.42 -1.23 -2.21
CA GLU A 59 -5.69 -0.49 -2.29
C GLU A 59 -5.69 0.76 -1.40
N ALA A 60 -5.22 0.63 -0.15
CA ALA A 60 -5.12 1.77 0.77
C ALA A 60 -4.15 2.84 0.25
N VAL A 61 -3.01 2.45 -0.30
CA VAL A 61 -2.04 3.38 -0.93
C VAL A 61 -2.66 4.08 -2.13
N ALA A 62 -3.40 3.36 -2.98
CA ALA A 62 -4.11 3.96 -4.11
C ALA A 62 -5.16 5.00 -3.64
N ALA A 63 -5.93 4.67 -2.61
CA ALA A 63 -6.92 5.57 -2.03
C ALA A 63 -6.27 6.83 -1.40
N LEU A 64 -5.15 6.67 -0.68
CA LEU A 64 -4.37 7.79 -0.17
C LEU A 64 -3.82 8.67 -1.30
N GLY A 65 -3.36 8.07 -2.38
CA GLY A 65 -2.92 8.80 -3.58
C GLY A 65 -4.04 9.65 -4.19
N ALA A 66 -5.27 9.13 -4.22
CA ALA A 66 -6.43 9.91 -4.66
C ALA A 66 -6.74 11.08 -3.70
N ALA A 67 -6.81 10.81 -2.40
CA ALA A 67 -7.06 11.84 -1.39
C ALA A 67 -5.98 12.93 -1.37
N ALA A 68 -4.72 12.58 -1.62
CA ALA A 68 -3.64 13.54 -1.75
C ALA A 68 -3.85 14.49 -2.94
N ARG A 69 -4.34 14.00 -4.08
CA ARG A 69 -4.69 14.86 -5.24
C ARG A 69 -5.80 15.84 -4.90
N ASP A 70 -6.83 15.37 -4.20
CA ASP A 70 -7.93 16.23 -3.75
C ASP A 70 -7.44 17.31 -2.77
N ALA A 71 -6.54 16.95 -1.85
CA ALA A 71 -5.91 17.92 -0.94
C ALA A 71 -5.08 18.98 -1.69
N VAL A 72 -4.33 18.58 -2.73
CA VAL A 72 -3.61 19.53 -3.60
C VAL A 72 -4.58 20.46 -4.33
N ALA A 73 -5.68 19.93 -4.88
CA ALA A 73 -6.71 20.75 -5.53
C ALA A 73 -7.35 21.75 -4.55
N ALA A 74 -7.61 21.34 -3.31
CA ALA A 74 -8.13 22.21 -2.27
C ALA A 74 -7.13 23.32 -1.89
N LEU A 75 -5.84 23.00 -1.73
CA LEU A 75 -4.80 23.99 -1.49
C LEU A 75 -4.68 24.99 -2.64
N HIS A 76 -4.77 24.52 -3.89
CA HIS A 76 -4.74 25.39 -5.07
C HIS A 76 -5.96 26.33 -5.11
N ALA A 77 -7.17 25.83 -4.82
CA ALA A 77 -8.36 26.66 -4.72
C ALA A 77 -8.24 27.72 -3.61
N ALA A 78 -7.64 27.36 -2.47
CA ALA A 78 -7.43 28.28 -1.35
C ALA A 78 -6.48 29.45 -1.68
N LEU A 79 -5.69 29.38 -2.76
CA LEU A 79 -4.88 30.50 -3.24
C LEU A 79 -5.72 31.68 -3.75
N SER A 80 -6.99 31.44 -4.10
CA SER A 80 -7.93 32.48 -4.53
C SER A 80 -8.89 32.93 -3.44
N GLU A 81 -8.70 32.49 -2.19
CA GLU A 81 -9.60 32.90 -1.11
C GLU A 81 -9.43 34.39 -0.76
N THR A 82 -10.54 35.04 -0.46
CA THR A 82 -10.67 36.40 0.03
C THR A 82 -9.87 36.59 1.31
N ASN A 83 -10.00 35.66 2.27
CA ASN A 83 -9.28 35.74 3.54
C ASN A 83 -7.75 35.63 3.33
N PRO A 84 -6.98 36.71 3.60
CA PRO A 84 -5.53 36.72 3.37
C PRO A 84 -4.78 35.65 4.16
N SER A 85 -5.24 35.33 5.37
CA SER A 85 -4.59 34.34 6.24
C SER A 85 -4.72 32.92 5.68
N ILE A 86 -5.87 32.57 5.09
CA ILE A 86 -6.09 31.26 4.45
C ILE A 86 -5.20 31.16 3.21
N ARG A 87 -5.20 32.19 2.38
CA ARG A 87 -4.40 32.26 1.15
C ARG A 87 -2.89 32.14 1.42
N ILE A 88 -2.36 32.90 2.38
CA ILE A 88 -0.94 32.84 2.76
C ILE A 88 -0.58 31.46 3.31
N ARG A 89 -1.45 30.87 4.14
CA ARG A 89 -1.21 29.52 4.67
C ARG A 89 -1.16 28.48 3.56
N ALA A 90 -2.10 28.51 2.62
CA ALA A 90 -2.10 27.59 1.48
C ALA A 90 -0.83 27.74 0.63
N ALA A 91 -0.43 28.97 0.30
CA ALA A 91 0.81 29.24 -0.42
C ALA A 91 2.04 28.72 0.33
N ALA A 92 2.14 28.99 1.64
CA ALA A 92 3.24 28.51 2.47
C ALA A 92 3.29 26.97 2.50
N THR A 93 2.15 26.30 2.69
CA THR A 93 2.07 24.83 2.67
C THR A 93 2.54 24.24 1.34
N ILE A 94 2.11 24.81 0.20
CA ILE A 94 2.55 24.36 -1.12
C ILE A 94 4.07 24.53 -1.28
N ILE A 95 4.61 25.70 -0.94
CA ILE A 95 6.05 25.99 -1.09
C ILE A 95 6.88 25.07 -0.18
N SER A 96 6.45 24.84 1.06
CA SER A 96 7.15 23.95 1.99
C SER A 96 7.16 22.48 1.55
N ALA A 97 6.20 22.05 0.73
CA ALA A 97 6.16 20.68 0.20
C ALA A 97 7.13 20.46 -0.98
N LEU A 98 7.53 21.51 -1.70
CA LEU A 98 8.34 21.40 -2.92
C LEU A 98 9.70 20.72 -2.73
N PRO A 99 10.52 21.06 -1.72
CA PRO A 99 11.84 20.45 -1.57
C PRO A 99 11.76 18.94 -1.36
N GLY A 100 10.81 18.48 -0.53
CA GLY A 100 10.61 17.05 -0.28
C GLY A 100 10.15 16.30 -1.53
N LEU A 101 9.26 16.89 -2.34
CA LEU A 101 8.84 16.28 -3.62
C LEU A 101 9.99 16.20 -4.62
N ALA A 102 10.84 17.22 -4.70
CA ALA A 102 12.01 17.23 -5.57
C ALA A 102 13.03 16.16 -5.14
N GLU A 103 13.32 16.07 -3.84
CA GLU A 103 14.23 15.05 -3.28
C GLU A 103 13.70 13.64 -3.52
N HIS A 104 12.40 13.39 -3.28
CA HIS A 104 11.78 12.10 -3.56
C HIS A 104 11.88 11.70 -5.04
N ALA A 105 11.67 12.65 -5.96
CA ALA A 105 11.82 12.39 -7.40
C ALA A 105 13.27 12.04 -7.76
N GLU A 106 14.25 12.81 -7.26
CA GLU A 106 15.66 12.55 -7.51
C GLU A 106 16.12 11.19 -6.95
N LEU A 107 15.67 10.84 -5.74
CA LEU A 107 16.00 9.55 -5.13
C LEU A 107 15.43 8.39 -5.94
N ASN A 108 14.18 8.49 -6.40
CA ASN A 108 13.58 7.47 -7.27
C ASN A 108 14.34 7.33 -8.60
N ASP A 109 14.74 8.45 -9.22
CA ASP A 109 15.54 8.43 -10.45
C ASP A 109 16.94 7.83 -10.24
N ARG A 110 17.57 8.05 -9.08
CA ARG A 110 18.84 7.40 -8.73
C ARG A 110 18.65 5.91 -8.50
N LEU A 111 17.57 5.51 -7.80
CA LEU A 111 17.28 4.11 -7.54
C LEU A 111 17.04 3.34 -8.84
N ALA A 112 16.20 3.87 -9.75
CA ALA A 112 15.94 3.24 -11.04
C ALA A 112 17.21 3.06 -11.88
N ARG A 113 18.14 4.04 -11.85
CA ARG A 113 19.45 3.92 -12.52
C ARG A 113 20.33 2.84 -11.92
N LEU A 114 20.33 2.68 -10.59
CA LEU A 114 21.08 1.62 -9.91
C LEU A 114 20.48 0.25 -10.21
N GLU A 115 19.15 0.10 -10.17
CA GLU A 115 18.46 -1.15 -10.50
C GLU A 115 18.72 -1.58 -11.95
N ALA A 116 18.73 -0.64 -12.90
CA ALA A 116 19.07 -0.90 -14.30
C ALA A 116 20.53 -1.36 -14.47
N ALA A 117 21.47 -0.77 -13.73
CA ALA A 117 22.89 -1.15 -13.80
C ALA A 117 23.18 -2.51 -13.14
N LEU A 118 22.35 -2.93 -12.18
CA LEU A 118 22.48 -4.21 -11.47
C LEU A 118 21.75 -5.36 -12.16
N THR A 119 20.87 -5.09 -13.11
CA THR A 119 20.22 -6.12 -13.92
C THR A 119 21.26 -6.62 -14.94
N PRO A 120 21.81 -7.85 -14.80
CA PRO A 120 22.82 -8.34 -15.72
C PRO A 120 22.20 -8.50 -17.10
N ASP A 121 22.94 -8.13 -18.14
CA ASP A 121 22.65 -8.56 -19.51
C ASP A 121 22.52 -10.08 -19.48
N SER A 122 21.34 -10.59 -19.82
CA SER A 122 21.10 -12.04 -19.87
C SER A 122 21.84 -12.71 -21.03
N ASP A 123 22.56 -11.93 -21.84
CA ASP A 123 23.48 -12.39 -22.86
C ASP A 123 24.92 -12.34 -22.36
N GLY A 124 25.38 -13.48 -21.82
CA GLY A 124 26.75 -13.69 -21.39
C GLY A 124 27.76 -13.53 -22.54
N ARG A 125 28.21 -12.30 -22.80
CA ARG A 125 29.45 -12.02 -23.54
C ARG A 125 30.45 -11.32 -22.64
N THR A 126 31.31 -12.13 -22.05
CA THR A 126 32.67 -11.73 -21.70
C THR A 126 33.38 -11.34 -23.00
N VAL A 127 33.71 -10.07 -23.18
CA VAL A 127 34.65 -9.65 -24.21
C VAL A 127 36.05 -9.79 -23.62
N ALA A 128 36.88 -10.54 -24.34
CA ALA A 128 38.27 -10.87 -24.05
C ALA A 128 39.19 -9.65 -23.93
#